data_AF-A0A8D7ZTK9-F1
#
_entry.id   AF-A0A8D7ZTK9-F1
#
_cell.length_a   1.000
_cell.length_b   1.000
_cell.length_c   1.000
_cell.angle_alpha   90.00
_cell.angle_beta   90.00
_cell.angle_gamma   90.00
#
_symmetry.space_group_name_H-M   'P 1'
#
loop_
_entity.id
_entity.type
_entity.pdbx_description
1 polymer ?
#
loop_
_entity_poly.entity_id
_entity_poly.type
_entity_poly.pdbx_seq_one_letter_code
_entity_poly.pdbx_strand_id
1 'polypeptide(L)'
;GFQIHSVEQKVSKKGDVTIDSCIYQINRTKMRRVAVTSIPLQTQVCCNAFSPDHEKLMLGCIDGSMILFDEGRGITHLVKAAFIPTFVSWHSDSSVVMIANEKCQ
;
A
#
# COMPACT_ATOMS: atom_id res chain seq x y z
N GLY A 1 16.69 3.72 -16.96
CA GLY A 1 15.96 4.81 -16.29
C GLY A 1 15.59 4.33 -14.91
N PHE A 2 15.48 5.22 -13.93
CA PHE A 2 15.07 4.81 -12.58
C PHE A 2 13.55 4.62 -12.53
N GLN A 3 13.08 3.72 -11.67
CA GLN A 3 11.67 3.57 -11.37
C GLN A 3 11.41 4.00 -9.93
N ILE A 4 10.27 4.64 -9.71
CA ILE A 4 9.75 4.97 -8.38
C ILE A 4 8.37 4.35 -8.26
N HIS A 5 8.16 3.61 -7.18
CA HIS A 5 6.85 3.14 -6.76
C HIS A 5 6.33 4.12 -5.69
N SER A 6 5.09 4.56 -5.83
CA SER A 6 4.43 5.40 -4.83
C SER A 6 3.06 4.85 -4.45
N VAL A 7 2.67 5.17 -3.22
CA VAL A 7 1.33 4.92 -2.68
C VAL A 7 0.71 6.28 -2.40
N GLU A 8 -0.34 6.62 -3.13
CA GLU A 8 -0.97 7.94 -3.09
C GLU A 8 -2.40 7.84 -2.55
N GLN A 9 -2.67 8.42 -1.38
CA GLN A 9 -4.02 8.48 -0.83
C GLN A 9 -4.79 9.68 -1.38
N LYS A 10 -6.01 9.40 -1.86
CA LYS A 10 -6.98 10.41 -2.29
C LYS A 10 -8.24 10.29 -1.43
N VAL A 11 -8.73 11.44 -0.98
CA VAL A 11 -9.99 11.55 -0.25
C VAL A 11 -10.90 12.47 -1.05
N SER A 12 -12.04 11.96 -1.49
CA SER A 12 -13.02 12.74 -2.25
C SER A 12 -13.72 13.77 -1.35
N LYS A 13 -14.39 14.75 -1.95
CA LYS A 13 -15.25 15.70 -1.19
C LYS A 13 -16.39 14.99 -0.42
N LYS A 14 -16.76 13.78 -0.84
CA LYS A 14 -17.78 12.95 -0.21
C LYS A 14 -17.21 12.01 0.85
N GLY A 15 -15.88 12.01 1.04
CA GLY A 15 -15.18 11.15 2.00
C GLY A 15 -14.75 9.80 1.44
N ASP A 16 -14.96 9.52 0.15
CA ASP A 16 -14.50 8.27 -0.46
C ASP A 16 -12.98 8.22 -0.44
N VAL A 17 -12.40 7.13 0.05
CA VAL A 17 -10.96 6.93 0.09
C VAL A 17 -10.53 6.02 -1.06
N THR A 18 -9.48 6.42 -1.76
CA THR A 18 -8.85 5.58 -2.79
C THR A 18 -7.34 5.68 -2.65
N ILE A 19 -6.66 4.55 -2.84
CA ILE A 19 -5.21 4.47 -2.91
C ILE A 19 -4.82 4.22 -4.35
N ASP A 20 -3.95 5.07 -4.90
CA ASP A 20 -3.30 4.81 -6.17
C ASP A 20 -1.90 4.23 -5.89
N SER A 21 -1.69 2.98 -6.31
CA SER A 21 -0.35 2.39 -6.45
C SER A 21 0.19 2.79 -7.81
N CYS A 22 1.23 3.62 -7.85
CA CYS A 22 1.75 4.21 -9.08
C CYS A 22 3.18 3.76 -9.35
N ILE A 23 3.51 3.56 -10.63
CA ILE A 23 4.88 3.40 -11.10
C ILE A 23 5.24 4.62 -11.95
N TYR A 24 6.31 5.29 -11.57
CA TYR A 24 6.90 6.40 -12.30
C TYR A 24 8.23 5.99 -12.91
N GLN A 25 8.43 6.31 -14.19
CA GLN A 25 9.74 6.23 -14.83
C GLN A 25 10.40 7.60 -14.81
N ILE A 26 11.65 7.62 -14.35
CA ILE A 26 12.52 8.79 -14.40
C ILE A 26 13.55 8.59 -15.51
N ASN A 27 13.54 9.51 -16.45
CA ASN A 27 14.65 9.76 -17.36
C ASN A 27 15.35 11.07 -16.97
N ARG A 28 16.45 11.43 -17.67
CA ARG A 28 17.38 12.51 -17.24
C ARG A 28 16.73 13.81 -16.78
N THR A 29 15.58 14.19 -17.32
CA THR A 29 14.92 15.47 -16.97
C THR A 29 13.43 15.35 -16.71
N LYS A 30 12.82 14.16 -16.88
CA LYS A 30 11.37 13.98 -16.75
C LYS A 30 11.03 12.75 -15.94
N MET A 31 10.08 12.94 -15.04
CA MET A 31 9.34 11.88 -14.39
C MET A 31 8.00 11.71 -15.11
N ARG A 32 7.63 10.48 -15.47
CA ARG A 32 6.35 10.17 -16.09
C ARG A 32 5.70 9.01 -15.34
N ARG A 33 4.44 9.15 -14.97
CA ARG A 33 3.62 8.02 -14.49
C ARG A 33 3.37 7.06 -15.65
N VAL A 34 3.79 5.81 -15.49
CA VAL A 34 3.68 4.78 -16.52
C VAL A 34 2.66 3.70 -16.18
N ALA A 35 2.36 3.49 -14.90
CA ALA A 35 1.28 2.62 -14.44
C ALA A 35 0.59 3.23 -13.22
N VAL A 36 -0.70 2.92 -13.07
CA VAL A 36 -1.48 3.25 -11.88
C VAL A 36 -2.53 2.16 -11.66
N THR A 37 -2.63 1.69 -10.43
CA THR A 37 -3.64 0.76 -9.96
C THR A 37 -4.40 1.41 -8.81
N SER A 38 -5.70 1.64 -8.99
CA SER A 38 -6.55 2.34 -8.00
C SER A 38 -7.33 1.34 -7.15
N ILE A 39 -7.22 1.46 -5.83
CA ILE A 39 -7.79 0.56 -4.83
C ILE A 39 -8.79 1.36 -3.98
N PRO A 40 -10.11 1.12 -4.11
CA PRO A 40 -11.10 1.79 -3.28
C PRO A 40 -11.07 1.23 -1.86
N LEU A 41 -11.15 2.11 -0.85
CA LEU A 41 -11.13 1.75 0.56
C LEU A 41 -12.27 2.44 1.32
N GLN A 42 -12.70 1.80 2.42
CA GLN A 42 -13.75 2.33 3.29
C GLN A 42 -13.25 3.41 4.25
N THR A 43 -11.93 3.51 4.46
CA THR A 43 -11.32 4.46 5.39
C THR A 43 -9.88 4.78 4.99
N GLN A 44 -9.23 5.69 5.73
CA GLN A 44 -7.86 6.14 5.48
C GLN A 44 -6.82 5.09 5.84
N VAL A 45 -5.74 5.06 5.06
CA VAL A 45 -4.51 4.31 5.29
C VAL A 45 -3.59 5.12 6.21
N CYS A 46 -3.05 4.48 7.24
CA CYS A 46 -2.09 5.06 8.18
C CYS A 46 -0.69 4.47 8.08
N CYS A 47 -0.52 3.29 7.48
CA CYS A 47 0.78 2.69 7.21
C CYS A 47 0.73 1.82 5.96
N ASN A 48 1.83 1.70 5.24
CA ASN A 48 1.92 0.88 4.02
C ASN A 48 3.34 0.38 3.80
N ALA A 49 3.47 -0.70 3.04
CA ALA A 49 4.76 -1.16 2.53
C ALA A 49 4.58 -2.03 1.27
N PHE A 50 5.43 -1.81 0.27
CA PHE A 50 5.62 -2.75 -0.83
C PHE A 50 6.46 -3.95 -0.37
N SER A 51 6.16 -5.13 -0.90
CA SER A 51 7.09 -6.26 -0.81
C SER A 51 8.40 -5.95 -1.54
N PRO A 52 9.54 -6.54 -1.14
CA PRO A 52 10.83 -6.32 -1.79
C PRO A 52 10.87 -6.65 -3.29
N ASP A 53 10.06 -7.60 -3.75
CA ASP A 53 9.88 -7.94 -5.17
C ASP A 53 8.92 -7.01 -5.92
N HIS A 54 8.30 -6.05 -5.23
CA HIS A 54 7.29 -5.12 -5.75
C HIS A 54 6.03 -5.78 -6.34
N GLU A 55 5.75 -7.05 -6.02
CA GLU A 55 4.52 -7.73 -6.50
C GLU A 55 3.32 -7.49 -5.58
N LYS A 56 3.55 -7.08 -4.33
CA LYS A 56 2.52 -6.97 -3.29
C LYS A 56 2.60 -5.63 -2.59
N LEU A 57 1.44 -5.08 -2.26
CA LEU A 57 1.28 -3.87 -1.46
C LEU A 57 0.44 -4.18 -0.22
N MET A 58 1.01 -3.95 0.95
CA MET A 58 0.30 -4.03 2.22
C MET A 58 -0.15 -2.63 2.65
N LEU A 59 -1.42 -2.49 3.03
CA LEU A 59 -2.03 -1.27 3.52
C LEU A 59 -2.66 -1.53 4.88
N GLY A 60 -2.36 -0.68 5.86
CA GLY A 60 -3.02 -0.66 7.16
C GLY A 60 -3.86 0.60 7.33
N CYS A 61 -5.09 0.43 7.79
CA CYS A 61 -6.10 1.48 7.89
C CYS A 61 -6.34 1.92 9.33
N ILE A 62 -6.83 3.16 9.50
CA ILE A 62 -7.11 3.77 10.82
C ILE A 62 -8.20 3.06 11.61
N ASP A 63 -9.00 2.21 10.97
CA ASP A 63 -10.04 1.42 11.61
C ASP A 63 -9.55 0.01 12.00
N GLY A 64 -8.27 -0.32 11.77
CA GLY A 64 -7.69 -1.65 12.00
C GLY A 64 -7.85 -2.62 10.82
N SER A 65 -8.39 -2.18 9.68
CA SER A 65 -8.42 -3.02 8.47
C SER A 65 -7.01 -3.14 7.86
N MET A 66 -6.65 -4.35 7.47
CA MET A 66 -5.41 -4.70 6.78
C MET A 66 -5.76 -5.20 5.38
N ILE A 67 -5.14 -4.62 4.36
CA ILE A 67 -5.38 -4.97 2.95
C ILE A 67 -4.06 -5.42 2.34
N LEU A 68 -4.04 -6.60 1.74
CA LEU A 68 -2.96 -7.09 0.89
C LEU A 68 -3.44 -7.06 -0.55
N PHE A 69 -2.84 -6.19 -1.36
CA PHE A 69 -3.03 -6.17 -2.79
C PHE A 69 -1.89 -6.96 -3.46
N ASP A 70 -2.23 -8.08 -4.08
CA ASP A 70 -1.31 -8.91 -4.88
C ASP A 70 -1.52 -8.55 -6.35
N GLU A 71 -0.63 -7.72 -6.89
CA GLU A 71 -0.73 -7.22 -8.26
C GLU A 71 -0.45 -8.33 -9.27
N GLY A 72 0.50 -9.22 -8.95
CA GLY A 72 0.86 -10.36 -9.81
C GLY A 72 -0.30 -11.32 -10.03
N ARG A 73 -1.18 -11.48 -9.03
CA ARG A 73 -2.36 -12.36 -9.10
C ARG A 73 -3.67 -11.61 -9.36
N GLY A 74 -3.67 -10.28 -9.27
CA GLY A 74 -4.88 -9.46 -9.35
C GLY A 74 -5.87 -9.72 -8.22
N ILE A 75 -5.37 -10.05 -7.02
CA ILE A 75 -6.20 -10.41 -5.86
C ILE A 75 -6.04 -9.38 -4.74
N THR A 76 -7.14 -9.02 -4.10
CA THR A 76 -7.14 -8.20 -2.88
C THR A 76 -7.64 -9.04 -1.71
N HIS A 77 -6.81 -9.18 -0.67
CA HIS A 77 -7.20 -9.77 0.60
C HIS A 77 -7.46 -8.68 1.63
N LEU A 78 -8.49 -8.86 2.45
CA LEU A 78 -8.83 -7.97 3.55
C LEU A 78 -8.99 -8.77 4.84
N VAL A 79 -8.34 -8.30 5.90
CA VAL A 79 -8.42 -8.86 7.25
C VAL A 79 -8.63 -7.72 8.24
N LYS A 80 -9.33 -7.98 9.35
CA LYS A 80 -9.44 -7.03 10.47
C LYS A 80 -8.44 -7.40 11.56
N ALA A 81 -7.49 -6.52 11.85
CA ALA A 81 -6.59 -6.69 12.98
C ALA A 81 -7.32 -6.34 14.30
N ALA A 82 -6.84 -6.90 15.40
CA ALA A 82 -7.33 -6.59 16.75
C ALA A 82 -6.87 -5.20 17.25
N PHE A 83 -6.08 -4.49 16.45
CA PHE A 83 -5.50 -3.19 16.77
C PHE A 83 -5.38 -2.32 15.51
N ILE A 84 -5.14 -1.02 15.70
CA ILE A 84 -4.84 -0.09 14.59
C ILE A 84 -3.35 -0.21 14.25
N PRO A 85 -2.99 -0.62 13.02
CA PRO A 85 -1.61 -0.78 12.60
C PRO A 85 -0.94 0.59 12.45
N THR A 86 0.32 0.71 12.87
CA THR A 86 1.13 1.92 12.61
C THR A 86 2.46 1.59 11.96
N PHE A 87 2.87 0.31 11.96
CA PHE A 87 4.07 -0.17 11.31
C PHE A 87 3.76 -1.38 10.43
N VAL A 88 4.38 -1.40 9.25
CA VAL A 88 4.37 -2.55 8.33
C VAL A 88 5.78 -2.70 7.77
N SER A 89 6.30 -3.92 7.81
CA SER A 89 7.61 -4.25 7.23
C SER A 89 7.59 -5.64 6.64
N TRP A 90 8.15 -5.78 5.44
CA TRP A 90 8.27 -7.06 4.78
C TRP A 90 9.60 -7.72 5.12
N HIS A 91 9.58 -9.05 5.25
CA HIS A 91 10.79 -9.84 5.19
C HIS A 91 11.43 -9.73 3.80
N SER A 92 12.76 -9.84 3.71
CA SER A 92 13.53 -9.54 2.48
C SER A 92 13.23 -10.48 1.31
N ASP A 93 12.68 -11.66 1.58
CA ASP A 93 12.26 -12.63 0.56
C ASP A 93 10.80 -12.46 0.11
N SER A 94 10.11 -11.42 0.56
CA SER A 94 8.70 -11.10 0.24
C SER A 94 7.66 -12.13 0.72
N SER A 95 8.04 -13.14 1.51
CA SER A 95 7.13 -14.22 1.92
C SER A 95 6.34 -13.91 3.20
N VAL A 96 6.90 -13.08 4.08
CA VAL A 96 6.32 -12.72 5.38
C VAL A 96 6.24 -11.20 5.51
N VAL A 97 5.14 -10.72 6.09
CA VAL A 97 4.97 -9.31 6.48
C VAL A 97 4.73 -9.22 7.99
N MET A 98 5.43 -8.32 8.65
CA MET A 98 5.23 -7.96 10.04
C MET A 98 4.39 -6.70 10.12
N ILE A 99 3.39 -6.72 10.98
CA ILE A 99 2.47 -5.61 11.24
C ILE A 99 2.46 -5.41 12.74
N ALA A 100 2.63 -4.16 13.17
CA ALA A 100 2.67 -3.82 14.58
C ALA A 100 2.05 -2.45 14.82
N ASN A 101 1.89 -2.09 16.10
CA ASN A 101 1.54 -0.74 16.50
C ASN A 101 2.47 -0.16 17.57
N GLU A 102 2.26 1.12 17.90
CA GLU A 102 3.00 1.84 18.96
C GLU A 102 2.77 1.27 20.37
N LYS A 103 1.79 0.38 20.55
CA LYS A 103 1.48 -0.28 21.83
C LYS A 103 2.11 -1.67 21.93
N CYS A 104 3.06 -1.99 21.04
CA CYS A 104 3.75 -3.28 20.99
C CYS A 104 2.79 -4.47 20.83
N GLN A 105 1.69 -4.27 20.09
CA GLN A 105 0.78 -5.33 19.66
C GLN A 105 1.14 -5.81 18.26
#